data_AF-A0A0D1JAC1-F1
#
_entry.id   AF-A0A0D1JAC1-F1
#
_cell.length_a   1.000
_cell.length_b   1.000
_cell.length_c   1.000
_cell.angle_alpha   90.00
_cell.angle_beta   90.00
_cell.angle_gamma   90.00
#
_symmetry.space_group_name_H-M   'P 1'
#
loop_
_entity.id
_entity.type
_entity.pdbx_description
1 polymer ?
#
loop_
_entity_poly.entity_id
_entity_poly.type
_entity_poly.pdbx_seq_one_letter_code
_entity_poly.pdbx_strand_id
1 'polypeptide(L)' 'MQLKAEDNHGADRTAAATWVSATPAKATVSSTGKVTPVATGTTDITATYGGKSDTITVTVAA' A
#
# COMPACT_ATOMS: atom_id res chain seq x y z
N MET A 1 0.78 -3.33 -10.08
CA MET A 1 0.41 -4.00 -8.81
C MET A 1 -0.66 -3.19 -8.12
N GLN A 2 -1.60 -3.86 -7.45
CA GLN A 2 -2.64 -3.21 -6.65
C GLN A 2 -2.73 -3.91 -5.30
N LEU A 3 -2.71 -3.12 -4.24
CA LEU A 3 -2.96 -3.56 -2.88
C LEU A 3 -4.45 -3.45 -2.59
N LYS A 4 -4.93 -4.38 -1.78
CA LYS A 4 -6.30 -4.39 -1.27
C LYS A 4 -6.26 -4.30 0.24
N ALA A 5 -7.19 -3.54 0.80
CA ALA A 5 -7.48 -3.55 2.23
C ALA A 5 -8.92 -4.04 2.38
N GLU A 6 -9.11 -5.18 3.03
CA GLU A 6 -10.41 -5.78 3.32
C GLU A 6 -10.62 -5.75 4.84
N ASP A 7 -11.86 -5.50 5.29
CA ASP A 7 -12.18 -5.62 6.71
C ASP A 7 -12.49 -7.08 7.10
N ASN A 8 -12.74 -7.31 8.40
CA ASN A 8 -13.04 -8.66 8.91
C ASN A 8 -14.36 -9.26 8.39
N HIS A 9 -15.17 -8.50 7.65
CA HIS A 9 -16.38 -8.98 6.97
C HIS A 9 -16.15 -9.18 5.46
N GLY A 10 -14.91 -9.04 4.98
CA GLY A 10 -14.54 -9.15 3.57
C GLY A 10 -14.96 -7.96 2.72
N ALA A 11 -15.35 -6.82 3.34
CA ALA A 11 -15.69 -5.64 2.57
C ALA A 11 -14.42 -4.92 2.11
N ASP A 12 -14.39 -4.55 0.82
CA ASP A 12 -13.30 -3.78 0.23
C ASP A 12 -13.25 -2.37 0.84
N ARG A 13 -12.22 -2.11 1.64
CA ARG A 13 -11.90 -0.81 2.25
C ARG A 13 -10.71 -0.12 1.60
N THR A 14 -10.21 -0.65 0.48
CA THR A 14 -9.05 -0.13 -0.24
C THR A 14 -9.10 1.37 -0.48
N ALA A 15 -10.24 1.91 -0.96
CA ALA A 15 -10.40 3.35 -1.23
C ALA A 15 -10.64 4.20 0.03
N ALA A 16 -11.01 3.57 1.15
CA ALA A 16 -11.25 4.23 2.43
C ALA A 16 -10.04 4.14 3.37
N ALA A 17 -9.08 3.27 3.07
CA ALA A 17 -7.83 3.15 3.79
C ALA A 17 -6.87 4.29 3.41
N THR A 18 -6.14 4.78 4.40
CA THR A 18 -5.02 5.69 4.21
C THR A 18 -3.78 4.89 3.87
N TRP A 19 -3.20 5.15 2.70
CA TRP A 19 -1.99 4.47 2.23
C TRP A 19 -0.78 5.38 2.38
N VAL A 20 0.30 4.83 2.94
CA VAL A 20 1.58 5.54 3.09
C VAL A 20 2.70 4.63 2.62
N SER A 21 3.57 5.15 1.75
CA SER A 21 4.84 4.49 1.43
C SER A 21 5.96 5.08 2.28
N ALA A 22 6.77 4.21 2.88
CA ALA A 22 7.96 4.61 3.65
C ALA A 22 9.04 5.24 2.75
N THR A 23 9.14 4.83 1.49
CA THR A 23 10.11 5.36 0.52
C THR A 23 9.46 5.61 -0.85
N PRO A 24 8.74 6.75 -1.03
CA PRO A 24 8.09 7.10 -2.29
C PRO A 24 9.03 7.16 -3.50
N ALA A 25 10.32 7.39 -3.29
CA ALA A 25 11.35 7.37 -4.31
C ALA A 25 11.63 5.96 -4.90
N LYS A 26 11.12 4.89 -4.26
CA LYS A 26 11.26 3.49 -4.71
C LYS A 26 9.95 2.98 -5.29
N ALA A 27 8.84 3.15 -4.57
CA ALA A 27 7.50 2.98 -5.12
C ALA A 27 6.52 3.93 -4.44
N THR A 28 5.55 4.43 -5.18
CA THR A 28 4.44 5.24 -4.66
C THR A 28 3.16 4.42 -4.58
N VAL A 29 2.22 4.83 -3.73
CA VAL A 29 0.90 4.21 -3.61
C VAL A 29 -0.19 5.28 -3.70
N SER A 30 -1.25 5.02 -4.46
CA SER A 30 -2.43 5.90 -4.52
C SER A 30 -3.44 5.57 -3.42
N SER A 31 -4.41 6.46 -3.22
CA SER A 31 -5.55 6.24 -2.31
C SER A 31 -6.41 5.02 -2.68
N THR A 32 -6.29 4.50 -3.91
CA THR A 32 -7.00 3.29 -4.37
C THR A 32 -6.13 2.03 -4.25
N GLY A 33 -5.03 2.10 -3.50
CA GLY A 33 -4.08 1.00 -3.33
C GLY A 33 -3.24 0.70 -4.58
N LYS A 34 -3.22 1.57 -5.60
CA LYS A 34 -2.42 1.33 -6.81
C LYS A 34 -0.97 1.66 -6.52
N VAL A 35 -0.09 0.66 -6.61
CA VAL A 35 1.35 0.84 -6.39
C VAL A 35 2.04 1.07 -7.74
N THR A 36 2.83 2.15 -7.79
CA THR A 36 3.61 2.54 -8.97
C THR A 36 5.09 2.44 -8.62
N PRO A 37 5.84 1.53 -9.27
CA PRO A 37 7.28 1.45 -9.07
C PRO A 37 7.96 2.69 -9.67
N VAL A 38 8.98 3.20 -8.98
CA VAL A 38 9.74 4.39 -9.38
C VAL A 38 11.20 4.02 -9.64
N ALA A 39 11.82 3.28 -8.72
CA ALA A 39 13.21 2.85 -8.82
C ALA A 39 13.44 1.53 -8.10
N THR A 40 14.49 0.82 -8.48
CA THR A 40 14.86 -0.47 -7.87
C THR A 40 15.19 -0.32 -6.38
N GLY A 41 14.78 -1.33 -5.61
CA GLY A 41 14.93 -1.40 -4.16
C GLY A 41 13.61 -1.74 -3.47
N THR A 42 13.61 -1.67 -2.14
CA THR A 42 12.48 -2.12 -1.31
C THR A 42 11.83 -0.94 -0.58
N THR A 43 10.52 -0.98 -0.46
CA THR A 43 9.71 -0.01 0.30
C THR A 43 8.61 -0.72 1.07
N ASP A 44 8.33 -0.26 2.28
CA ASP A 44 7.16 -0.71 3.02
C ASP A 44 5.99 0.22 2.75
N ILE A 45 4.82 -0.36 2.53
CA ILE A 45 3.57 0.34 2.32
C ILE A 45 2.62 -0.03 3.44
N THR A 46 2.15 0.95 4.19
CA THR A 46 1.21 0.78 5.29
C THR A 46 -0.18 1.26 4.87
N ALA A 47 -1.17 0.40 5.09
CA ALA A 47 -2.59 0.73 4.96
C ALA A 47 -3.19 0.90 6.35
N THR A 48 -3.86 2.02 6.61
CA THR A 48 -4.55 2.27 7.87
C THR A 48 -6.03 2.51 7.63
N TYR A 49 -6.89 1.75 8.32
CA TYR A 49 -8.34 1.89 8.26
C TYR A 49 -8.97 1.63 9.64
N GLY A 50 -9.81 2.55 10.12
CA GLY A 50 -10.52 2.40 11.39
C GLY A 50 -9.62 2.21 12.62
N GLY A 51 -8.42 2.81 12.63
CA GLY A 51 -7.43 2.68 13.70
C GLY A 51 -6.63 1.37 13.68
N LYS A 52 -6.85 0.50 12.69
CA LYS A 52 -6.03 -0.68 12.41
C LYS A 52 -5.08 -0.39 11.26
N SER A 53 -3.88 -0.92 11.33
CA SER A 53 -2.87 -0.77 10.29
C SER A 53 -2.27 -2.11 9.91
N ASP A 54 -1.98 -2.29 8.63
CA ASP A 54 -1.24 -3.42 8.09
C ASP A 54 -0.13 -2.91 7.15
N THR A 55 0.98 -3.63 7.08
CA THR A 55 2.17 -3.22 6.33
C THR A 55 2.58 -4.33 5.36
N ILE A 56 2.81 -3.94 4.11
CA ILE A 56 3.33 -4.82 3.07
C ILE A 56 4.66 -4.31 2.53
N THR A 57 5.63 -5.19 2.48
CA THR A 57 6.93 -4.91 1.86
C THR A 57 6.84 -5.13 0.35
N VAL A 58 7.16 -4.08 -0.41
CA VAL A 58 7.22 -4.07 -1.87
C VAL A 58 8.66 -4.00 -2.32
N THR A 59 9.09 -5.00 -3.08
CA THR A 59 10.43 -5.03 -3.70
C THR A 59 10.30 -4.75 -5.19
N VAL A 60 10.97 -3.71 -5.65
CA VAL A 60 11.10 -3.34 -7.06
C VAL A 60 12.43 -3.89 -7.58
N ALA A 61 12.34 -4.95 -8.38
CA ALA A 61 13.49 -5.51 -9.09
C ALA A 61 13.65 -4.86 -10.48
N ALA A 62 14.86 -4.96 -11.05
CA ALA A 62 15.18 -4.50 -12.40
C ALA A 62 14.64 -5.44 -13.47
#